data_AF-A0A5K1E3Y9-F1
#
_entry.id   AF-A0A5K1E3Y9-F1
#
_cell.length_a   1.000
_cell.length_b   1.000
_cell.length_c   1.000
_cell.angle_alpha   90.00
_cell.angle_beta   90.00
_cell.angle_gamma   90.00
#
_symmetry.space_group_name_H-M   'P 1'
#
loop_
_entity.id
_entity.type
_entity.pdbx_description
1 polymer ?
#
loop_
_entity_poly.entity_id
_entity_poly.type
_entity_poly.pdbx_seq_one_letter_code
_entity_poly.pdbx_strand_id
1 'polypeptide(L)'
;YPTDRLDRIWESNYDGYGTPYITSLPVTESANLMFGLPSVVMQTAVYSPDEIRVNWTGGVDDRFHLFLEFADVVPPTAGGSRTMKVQMNGEDWGDASIFYLHTNVLYSTTPLNNASEYSFSIRSANASDEGAVLNSFEIYKVVTFNGSATEEGD
;
A
#
# COMPACT_ATOMS: atom_id res chain seq x y z
N TYR A 1 -0.45 -5.35 -16.29
CA TYR A 1 0.20 -5.42 -17.62
C TYR A 1 -0.72 -4.83 -18.70
N PRO A 2 -0.24 -4.05 -19.68
CA PRO A 2 1.17 -3.75 -20.02
C PRO A 2 1.71 -2.43 -19.47
N THR A 3 0.99 -1.74 -18.60
CA THR A 3 1.30 -0.35 -18.22
C THR A 3 2.34 -0.21 -17.10
N ASP A 4 2.80 -1.31 -16.50
CA ASP A 4 3.82 -1.32 -15.44
C ASP A 4 5.19 -1.65 -16.04
N ARG A 5 6.20 -0.81 -15.79
CA ARG A 5 7.56 -1.00 -16.30
C ARG A 5 8.28 -2.24 -15.74
N LEU A 6 7.80 -2.77 -14.62
CA LEU A 6 8.32 -3.99 -13.98
C LEU A 6 7.44 -5.21 -14.30
N ASP A 7 6.51 -5.08 -15.26
CA ASP A 7 5.57 -6.12 -15.70
C ASP A 7 4.72 -6.75 -14.58
N ARG A 8 4.56 -6.05 -13.44
CA ARG A 8 3.67 -6.50 -12.37
C ARG A 8 2.22 -6.55 -12.84
N ILE A 9 1.49 -7.52 -12.29
CA ILE A 9 0.05 -7.69 -12.48
C ILE A 9 -0.63 -7.10 -11.26
N TRP A 10 -1.56 -6.19 -11.50
CA TRP A 10 -2.37 -5.54 -10.47
C TRP A 10 -3.80 -6.06 -10.58
N GLU A 11 -4.29 -6.68 -9.51
CA GLU A 11 -5.64 -7.20 -9.44
C GLU A 11 -6.53 -6.21 -8.69
N SER A 12 -7.60 -5.76 -9.33
CA SER A 12 -8.56 -4.88 -8.68
C SER A 12 -9.42 -5.67 -7.70
N ASN A 13 -9.34 -5.32 -6.42
CA ASN A 13 -10.24 -5.82 -5.40
C ASN A 13 -10.59 -4.66 -4.47
N TYR A 14 -11.80 -4.11 -4.59
CA TYR A 14 -12.24 -2.97 -3.77
C TYR A 14 -13.51 -3.26 -2.96
N ASP A 15 -14.29 -4.30 -3.34
CA ASP A 15 -15.62 -4.59 -2.80
C ASP A 15 -15.64 -4.84 -1.28
N GLY A 16 -14.47 -5.07 -0.66
CA GLY A 16 -14.32 -5.25 0.79
C GLY A 16 -13.62 -4.12 1.54
N TYR A 17 -13.15 -3.06 0.86
CA TYR A 17 -12.21 -2.10 1.47
C TYR A 17 -12.77 -0.68 1.58
N GLY A 18 -13.67 -0.29 0.68
CA GLY A 18 -14.25 1.05 0.70
C GLY A 18 -14.98 1.40 -0.58
N THR A 19 -15.29 2.69 -0.75
CA THR A 19 -15.90 3.22 -1.98
C THR A 19 -14.80 3.54 -2.99
N PRO A 20 -14.83 2.97 -4.21
CA PRO A 20 -13.83 3.24 -5.22
C PRO A 20 -14.02 4.63 -5.84
N TYR A 21 -12.91 5.31 -6.09
CA TYR A 21 -12.82 6.57 -6.83
C TYR A 21 -11.77 6.44 -7.93
N ILE A 22 -12.01 7.16 -9.03
CA ILE A 22 -11.10 7.23 -10.17
C ILE A 22 -10.94 8.68 -10.61
N THR A 23 -9.73 9.05 -11.00
CA THR A 23 -9.43 10.33 -11.65
C THR A 23 -8.86 10.09 -13.04
N SER A 24 -9.15 10.99 -13.98
CA SER A 24 -8.50 11.01 -15.29
C SER A 24 -7.29 11.95 -15.32
N LEU A 25 -6.99 12.62 -14.20
CA LEU A 25 -5.87 13.55 -14.11
C LEU A 25 -4.56 12.78 -13.91
N PRO A 26 -3.43 13.28 -14.45
CA PRO A 26 -2.13 12.67 -14.21
C PRO A 26 -1.80 12.66 -12.72
N VAL A 27 -1.42 11.48 -12.22
CA VAL A 27 -0.86 11.33 -10.87
C VAL A 27 0.65 11.34 -10.98
N THR A 28 1.29 12.25 -10.25
CA THR A 28 2.75 12.43 -10.25
C THR A 28 3.39 11.29 -9.47
N GLU A 29 4.20 10.49 -10.15
CA GLU A 29 4.97 9.40 -9.56
C GLU A 29 6.06 9.90 -8.60
N SER A 30 6.44 9.04 -7.67
CA SER A 30 7.55 9.26 -6.75
C SER A 30 8.86 9.39 -7.52
N ALA A 31 9.71 10.32 -7.09
CA ALA A 31 11.07 10.44 -7.64
C ALA A 31 11.92 9.18 -7.38
N ASN A 32 11.53 8.34 -6.42
CA ASN A 32 12.21 7.08 -6.15
C ASN A 32 11.74 6.00 -7.13
N LEU A 33 12.60 5.68 -8.09
CA LEU A 33 12.31 4.68 -9.12
C LEU A 33 12.17 3.25 -8.56
N MET A 34 12.61 2.96 -7.33
CA MET A 34 12.38 1.64 -6.73
C MET A 34 10.89 1.36 -6.49
N PHE A 35 10.06 2.41 -6.41
CA PHE A 35 8.63 2.32 -6.13
C PHE A 35 7.78 2.90 -7.26
N GLY A 36 8.31 2.96 -8.49
CA GLY A 36 7.50 3.46 -9.61
C GLY A 36 6.34 2.53 -9.88
N LEU A 37 5.13 3.01 -9.62
CA LEU A 37 3.88 2.32 -9.83
C LEU A 37 3.26 2.84 -11.13
N PRO A 38 2.56 2.00 -11.90
CA PRO A 38 1.90 2.46 -13.11
C PRO A 38 0.86 3.53 -12.76
N SER A 39 0.88 4.65 -13.47
CA SER A 39 -0.06 5.76 -13.26
C SER A 39 -1.53 5.32 -13.23
N VAL A 40 -1.91 4.30 -14.00
CA VAL A 40 -3.29 3.75 -14.02
C VAL A 40 -3.73 3.18 -12.66
N VAL A 41 -2.82 2.57 -11.90
CA VAL A 41 -3.12 2.08 -10.54
C VAL A 41 -3.30 3.25 -9.60
N MET A 42 -2.40 4.24 -9.65
CA MET A 42 -2.43 5.40 -8.76
C MET A 42 -3.56 6.39 -9.09
N GLN A 43 -4.18 6.29 -10.27
CA GLN A 43 -5.40 7.03 -10.64
C GLN A 43 -6.67 6.45 -10.01
N THR A 44 -6.58 5.31 -9.35
CA THR A 44 -7.68 4.68 -8.62
C THR A 44 -7.36 4.59 -7.14
N ALA A 45 -8.37 4.73 -6.30
CA ALA A 45 -8.25 4.52 -4.86
C ALA A 45 -9.58 4.08 -4.25
N VAL A 46 -9.52 3.42 -3.10
CA VAL A 46 -10.67 3.23 -2.22
C VAL A 46 -10.65 4.26 -1.11
N TYR A 47 -11.83 4.77 -0.77
CA TYR A 47 -12.05 5.68 0.36
C TYR A 47 -13.00 5.04 1.37
N SER A 48 -12.71 5.21 2.66
CA SER A 48 -13.57 4.75 3.76
C SER A 48 -13.71 5.85 4.81
N PRO A 49 -14.92 6.21 5.27
CA PRO A 49 -15.09 7.26 6.27
C PRO A 49 -14.42 6.93 7.61
N ASP A 50 -14.30 5.64 7.94
CA ASP A 50 -13.73 5.17 9.20
C ASP A 50 -12.31 4.62 9.00
N GLU A 51 -12.21 3.35 8.62
CA GLU A 51 -10.94 2.67 8.36
C GLU A 51 -11.02 1.78 7.13
N ILE A 52 -9.87 1.59 6.47
CA ILE A 52 -9.64 0.49 5.52
C ILE A 52 -8.92 -0.60 6.30
N ARG A 53 -9.44 -1.83 6.30
CA ARG A 53 -8.80 -2.99 6.96
C ARG A 53 -8.60 -4.13 5.98
N VAL A 54 -7.40 -4.69 5.99
CA VAL A 54 -7.03 -5.87 5.20
C VAL A 54 -6.44 -6.92 6.13
N ASN A 55 -6.83 -8.17 5.94
CA ASN A 55 -6.32 -9.31 6.71
C ASN A 55 -5.83 -10.40 5.78
N TRP A 56 -4.79 -11.12 6.18
CA TRP A 56 -4.32 -12.31 5.49
C TRP A 56 -3.73 -13.32 6.48
N THR A 57 -3.77 -14.60 6.13
CA THR A 57 -3.22 -15.66 6.96
C THR A 57 -1.72 -15.81 6.74
N GLY A 58 -0.96 -15.97 7.82
CA GLY A 58 0.46 -16.34 7.80
C GLY A 58 0.70 -17.71 8.45
N GLY A 59 1.82 -18.34 8.11
CA GLY A 59 2.39 -19.44 8.88
C GLY A 59 3.15 -18.94 10.13
N VAL A 60 3.40 -19.84 11.09
CA VAL A 60 4.14 -19.54 12.33
C VAL A 60 5.53 -18.92 12.07
N ASP A 61 6.17 -19.35 10.99
CA ASP A 61 7.50 -18.89 10.57
C ASP A 61 7.46 -17.96 9.35
N ASP A 62 6.26 -17.64 8.87
CA ASP A 62 6.13 -16.73 7.74
C ASP A 62 6.47 -15.32 8.20
N ARG A 63 7.22 -14.63 7.34
CA ARG A 63 7.56 -13.22 7.53
C ARG A 63 7.21 -12.50 6.25
N PHE A 64 6.70 -11.29 6.37
CA PHE A 64 6.23 -10.52 5.22
C PHE A 64 6.85 -9.14 5.18
N HIS A 65 7.07 -8.62 3.99
CA HIS A 65 7.19 -7.18 3.75
C HIS A 65 5.86 -6.64 3.24
N LEU A 66 5.55 -5.42 3.65
CA LEU A 66 4.34 -4.70 3.24
C LEU A 66 4.74 -3.38 2.59
N PHE A 67 4.06 -3.06 1.48
CA PHE A 67 4.10 -1.78 0.81
C PHE A 67 2.66 -1.29 0.68
N LEU A 68 2.43 -0.05 1.10
CA LEU A 68 1.15 0.64 0.99
C LEU A 68 1.36 1.88 0.14
N GLU A 69 0.60 1.96 -0.95
CA GLU A 69 0.77 3.04 -1.92
C GLU A 69 -0.43 3.97 -1.91
N PHE A 70 -0.13 5.26 -1.83
CA PHE A 70 -1.09 6.33 -1.61
C PHE A 70 -0.96 7.42 -2.65
N ALA A 71 -2.09 7.96 -3.10
CA ALA A 71 -2.25 9.23 -3.78
C ALA A 71 -3.70 9.68 -3.58
N ASP A 72 -3.91 10.93 -3.17
CA ASP A 72 -5.27 11.46 -3.15
C ASP A 72 -5.74 11.70 -4.58
N VAL A 73 -6.82 11.03 -4.97
CA VAL A 73 -7.49 11.21 -6.27
C VAL A 73 -8.71 12.11 -6.18
N VAL A 74 -9.12 12.48 -4.97
CA VAL A 74 -10.15 13.47 -4.67
C VAL A 74 -9.49 14.75 -4.14
N PRO A 75 -9.83 15.94 -4.66
CA PRO A 75 -9.32 17.20 -4.13
C PRO A 75 -9.67 17.37 -2.64
N PRO A 76 -8.70 17.65 -1.77
CA PRO A 76 -8.95 17.79 -0.34
C PRO A 76 -9.73 19.07 -0.04
N THR A 77 -10.75 18.97 0.82
CA THR A 77 -11.64 20.09 1.19
C THR A 77 -10.87 21.24 1.85
N ALA A 78 -9.84 20.92 2.63
CA ALA A 78 -9.03 21.91 3.36
C ALA A 78 -7.80 22.42 2.58
N GLY A 79 -7.66 22.07 1.30
CA GLY A 79 -6.57 22.56 0.44
C GLY A 79 -5.15 22.18 0.90
N GLY A 80 -5.02 21.18 1.77
CA GLY A 80 -3.76 20.74 2.37
C GLY A 80 -3.49 19.25 2.17
N SER A 81 -2.30 18.81 2.60
CA SER A 81 -1.95 17.40 2.71
C SER A 81 -2.74 16.74 3.83
N ARG A 82 -3.05 15.46 3.67
CA ARG A 82 -3.71 14.63 4.70
C ARG A 82 -2.70 13.64 5.28
N THR A 83 -2.97 13.13 6.47
CA THR A 83 -2.11 12.12 7.10
C THR A 83 -2.91 10.87 7.34
N MET A 84 -2.46 9.76 6.77
CA MET A 84 -3.01 8.43 7.02
C MET A 84 -2.22 7.77 8.13
N LYS A 85 -2.91 7.37 9.21
CA LYS A 85 -2.32 6.56 10.28
C LYS A 85 -2.49 5.09 9.94
N VAL A 86 -1.42 4.34 10.02
CA VAL A 86 -1.42 2.92 9.71
C VAL A 86 -1.07 2.12 10.96
N GLN A 87 -1.92 1.13 11.23
CA GLN A 87 -1.68 0.15 12.28
C GLN A 87 -1.42 -1.21 11.67
N MET A 88 -0.54 -1.97 12.30
CA MET A 88 -0.23 -3.36 11.97
C MET A 88 -0.59 -4.23 13.17
N ASN A 89 -1.48 -5.21 12.98
CA ASN A 89 -2.00 -6.08 14.05
C ASN A 89 -2.55 -5.30 15.26
N GLY A 90 -3.14 -4.12 15.02
CA GLY A 90 -3.69 -3.23 16.05
C GLY A 90 -2.66 -2.31 16.72
N GLU A 91 -1.38 -2.45 16.41
CA GLU A 91 -0.30 -1.60 16.94
C GLU A 91 0.07 -0.50 15.94
N ASP A 92 0.55 0.64 16.43
CA ASP A 92 1.02 1.75 15.59
C ASP A 92 2.20 1.28 14.71
N TRP A 93 2.09 1.45 13.39
CA TRP A 93 3.14 1.04 12.45
C TRP A 93 3.81 2.23 11.78
N GLY A 94 3.02 3.26 11.44
CA GLY A 94 3.55 4.51 10.89
C GLY A 94 2.47 5.39 10.28
N ASP A 95 2.91 6.55 9.83
CA ASP A 95 2.05 7.55 9.21
C ASP A 95 2.51 7.82 7.77
N ALA A 96 1.55 8.01 6.86
CA ALA A 96 1.80 8.43 5.48
C ALA A 96 1.19 9.83 5.23
N SER A 97 2.03 10.80 4.85
CA SER A 97 1.56 12.08 4.34
C SER A 97 1.14 11.94 2.89
N ILE A 98 -0.10 12.30 2.57
CA ILE A 98 -0.68 12.15 1.23
C ILE A 98 -1.03 13.51 0.66
N PHE A 99 -0.90 13.62 -0.66
CA PHE A 99 -1.12 14.86 -1.40
C PHE A 99 -1.96 14.55 -2.64
N TYR A 100 -2.79 15.52 -3.02
CA TYR A 100 -3.62 15.42 -4.22
C TYR A 100 -2.77 15.21 -5.48
N LEU A 101 -3.00 14.11 -6.18
CA LEU A 101 -2.30 13.71 -7.41
C LEU A 101 -0.77 13.54 -7.26
N HIS A 102 -0.29 13.20 -6.07
CA HIS A 102 1.11 12.82 -5.87
C HIS A 102 1.21 11.50 -5.10
N THR A 103 2.03 10.59 -5.60
CA THR A 103 2.22 9.29 -4.95
C THR A 103 3.12 9.40 -3.72
N ASN A 104 2.78 8.66 -2.67
CA ASN A 104 3.65 8.35 -1.55
C ASN A 104 3.55 6.86 -1.22
N VAL A 105 4.60 6.30 -0.63
CA VAL A 105 4.66 4.87 -0.28
C VAL A 105 5.13 4.74 1.17
N LEU A 106 4.35 4.04 1.98
CA LEU A 106 4.76 3.58 3.29
C LEU A 106 5.10 2.11 3.20
N TYR A 107 6.31 1.73 3.61
CA TYR A 107 6.78 0.37 3.42
C TYR A 107 7.65 -0.11 4.58
N SER A 108 7.67 -1.44 4.75
CA SER A 108 8.50 -2.11 5.74
C SER A 108 9.97 -2.17 5.27
N THR A 109 10.92 -1.74 6.10
CA THR A 109 12.36 -1.89 5.85
C THR A 109 12.94 -3.18 6.42
N THR A 110 12.25 -3.78 7.38
CA THR A 110 12.50 -5.13 7.92
C THR A 110 11.22 -5.94 7.82
N PRO A 111 11.28 -7.29 7.82
CA PRO A 111 10.07 -8.08 7.82
C PRO A 111 9.20 -7.76 9.03
N LEU A 112 7.88 -7.80 8.82
CA LEU A 112 6.87 -7.64 9.86
C LEU A 112 7.03 -8.71 10.94
N ASN A 113 6.62 -8.36 12.16
CA ASN A 113 6.63 -9.29 13.30
C ASN A 113 5.81 -10.55 12.99
N ASN A 114 6.28 -11.71 13.47
CA ASN A 114 5.58 -12.98 13.24
C ASN A 114 4.19 -12.96 13.86
N ALA A 115 3.20 -13.41 13.07
CA ALA A 115 1.83 -13.61 13.51
C ALA A 115 1.19 -14.77 12.72
N SER A 116 0.26 -15.50 13.32
CA SER A 116 -0.55 -16.49 12.59
C SER A 116 -1.56 -15.83 11.64
N GLU A 117 -2.00 -14.63 12.01
CA GLU A 117 -2.88 -13.80 11.20
C GLU A 117 -2.32 -12.38 11.18
N TYR A 118 -2.25 -11.82 9.99
CA TYR A 118 -1.76 -10.47 9.76
C TYR A 118 -2.92 -9.58 9.39
N SER A 119 -2.87 -8.34 9.87
CA SER A 119 -3.80 -7.30 9.50
C SER A 119 -3.11 -5.95 9.47
N PHE A 120 -3.51 -5.10 8.52
CA PHE A 120 -3.26 -3.68 8.65
C PHE A 120 -4.58 -2.92 8.62
N SER A 121 -4.61 -1.77 9.28
CA SER A 121 -5.68 -0.80 9.15
C SER A 121 -5.13 0.59 8.85
N ILE A 122 -5.89 1.37 8.08
CA ILE A 122 -5.56 2.72 7.67
C ILE A 122 -6.72 3.61 8.08
N ARG A 123 -6.44 4.73 8.75
CA ARG A 123 -7.42 5.75 9.11
C ARG A 123 -6.89 7.14 8.81
N SER A 124 -7.78 8.09 8.52
CA SER A 124 -7.39 9.49 8.51
C SER A 124 -6.98 9.96 9.91
N ALA A 125 -5.95 10.79 10.00
CA ALA A 125 -5.55 11.43 11.24
C ALA A 125 -6.54 12.52 11.69
N ASN A 126 -7.24 13.17 10.75
CA ASN A 126 -8.27 14.17 11.05
C ASN A 126 -9.65 13.66 10.65
N ALA A 127 -10.60 13.77 11.57
CA ALA A 127 -12.00 13.34 11.36
C ALA A 127 -12.78 14.23 10.39
N SER A 128 -12.29 15.43 10.07
CA SER A 128 -12.89 16.34 9.08
C SER A 128 -12.48 16.02 7.63
N ASP A 129 -11.50 15.15 7.44
CA ASP A 129 -11.01 14.77 6.13
C ASP A 129 -11.95 13.75 5.48
N GLU A 130 -11.73 13.46 4.20
CA GLU A 130 -12.52 12.54 3.37
C GLU A 130 -12.38 11.04 3.75
N GLY A 131 -11.87 10.73 4.95
CA GLY A 131 -11.68 9.37 5.46
C GLY A 131 -10.34 8.70 5.08
N ALA A 132 -10.17 7.42 5.39
CA ALA A 132 -9.00 6.67 4.92
C ALA A 132 -8.97 6.58 3.39
N VAL A 133 -7.77 6.56 2.80
CA VAL A 133 -7.57 6.31 1.36
C VAL A 133 -6.44 5.30 1.15
N LEU A 134 -6.59 4.45 0.13
CA LEU A 134 -5.55 3.52 -0.32
C LEU A 134 -5.70 3.28 -1.83
N ASN A 135 -4.59 3.32 -2.57
CA ASN A 135 -4.59 3.06 -4.02
C ASN A 135 -4.30 1.60 -4.29
N SER A 136 -3.24 1.09 -3.65
CA SER A 136 -2.83 -0.30 -3.76
C SER A 136 -1.99 -0.72 -2.56
N PHE A 137 -1.71 -2.02 -2.48
CA PHE A 137 -0.73 -2.56 -1.56
C PHE A 137 -0.07 -3.80 -2.17
N GLU A 138 1.18 -4.06 -1.77
CA GLU A 138 1.92 -5.26 -2.11
C GLU A 138 2.35 -6.01 -0.83
N ILE A 139 2.18 -7.33 -0.81
CA ILE A 139 2.60 -8.20 0.29
C ILE A 139 3.61 -9.21 -0.24
N TYR A 140 4.83 -9.19 0.29
CA TYR A 140 5.91 -10.09 -0.13
C TYR A 140 6.27 -11.04 1.00
N LYS A 141 6.17 -12.35 0.76
CA LYS A 141 6.61 -13.37 1.72
C LYS A 141 8.13 -13.55 1.64
N VAL A 142 8.80 -13.53 2.78
CA VAL A 142 10.24 -13.85 2.89
C VAL A 142 10.43 -15.35 2.67
N VAL A 143 11.27 -15.70 1.70
CA VAL A 143 11.66 -17.09 1.43
C VAL A 143 13.09 -17.29 1.92
N THR A 144 13.28 -18.21 2.88
CA THR A 144 14.61 -18.65 3.33
C THR A 144 15.02 -19.90 2.58
N PHE A 145 16.12 -19.83 1.83
CA PHE A 145 16.69 -20.98 1.16
C PHE A 145 17.66 -21.71 2.10
N ASN A 146 17.30 -22.92 2.51
CA ASN A 146 18.18 -23.81 3.27
C ASN A 146 18.93 -24.72 2.29
N GLY A 147 19.86 -24.14 1.51
CA GLY A 147 20.72 -24.87 0.58
C GLY A 147 21.97 -24.06 0.20
N SER A 148 23.10 -24.73 -0.03
CA SER A 148 24.27 -24.09 -0.63
C SER A 148 23.94 -23.70 -2.08
N ALA A 149 24.46 -22.56 -2.54
CA ALA A 149 24.42 -22.23 -3.97
C ALA A 149 24.92 -23.44 -4.77
N THR A 150 24.16 -23.86 -5.78
CA THR A 150 24.69 -24.82 -6.75
C THR A 150 25.86 -24.13 -7.44
N GLU A 151 27.07 -24.65 -7.26
CA GLU A 151 28.18 -24.29 -8.14
C GLU A 151 27.72 -24.53 -9.57
N GLU A 152 27.78 -23.48 -10.38
CA GLU A 152 27.65 -23.59 -11.82
C GLU A 152 28.84 -24.45 -12.27
N GLY A 153 28.57 -25.68 -12.72
CA GLY A 153 29.62 -26.53 -13.28
C GLY A 153 30.13 -25.91 -14.57
N ASP A 154 31.46 -25.70 -14.63
CA ASP A 154 32.25 -25.22 -15.79
C ASP A 154 31.82 -25.80 -17.15
#